data_AF-A0A9X3TE83-F1
#
_entry.id   AF-A0A9X3TE83-F1
#
_cell.length_a   1.000
_cell.length_b   1.000
_cell.length_c   1.000
_cell.angle_alpha   90.00
_cell.angle_beta   90.00
_cell.angle_gamma   90.00
#
_symmetry.space_group_name_H-M   'P 1'
#
loop_
_entity.id
_entity.type
_entity.pdbx_description
1 polymer ?
#
loop_
_entity_poly.entity_id
_entity_poly.type
_entity_poly.pdbx_seq_one_letter_code
_entity_poly.pdbx_strand_id
1 'polypeptide(L)'
;MTATDSLAAKIAAAILLKEGKIAVSDIRALPFVETDEKAMAVARELASQFEVDIEQIKDSSPFAQWTDVLTLKAARRQAINR
;
A
#
# COMPACT_ATOMS: atom_id res chain seq x y z
N MET A 1 -5.54 -17.83 1.36
CA MET A 1 -5.00 -16.91 2.38
C MET A 1 -4.79 -17.69 3.66
N THR A 2 -3.58 -17.65 4.19
CA THR A 2 -3.28 -18.14 5.53
C THR A 2 -3.74 -17.12 6.59
N ALA A 3 -3.82 -17.51 7.86
CA ALA A 3 -4.17 -16.60 8.94
C ALA A 3 -3.21 -15.39 9.04
N THR A 4 -1.95 -15.63 8.68
CA THR A 4 -0.88 -14.63 8.65
C THR A 4 -1.09 -13.58 7.55
N ASP A 5 -1.52 -14.02 6.36
CA ASP A 5 -1.84 -13.10 5.25
C ASP A 5 -3.00 -12.16 5.64
N SER A 6 -3.98 -12.67 6.40
CA SER A 6 -5.10 -11.87 6.91
C SER A 6 -4.65 -10.78 7.90
N LEU A 7 -3.63 -11.04 8.72
CA LEU A 7 -3.11 -10.04 9.65
C LEU A 7 -2.33 -8.95 8.92
N ALA A 8 -1.48 -9.32 7.96
CA ALA A 8 -0.75 -8.36 7.13
C ALA A 8 -1.71 -7.43 6.37
N ALA A 9 -2.78 -7.98 5.79
CA ALA A 9 -3.81 -7.19 5.11
C ALA A 9 -4.52 -6.20 6.04
N LYS A 10 -4.84 -6.62 7.28
CA LYS A 10 -5.46 -5.72 8.28
C LYS A 10 -4.53 -4.58 8.69
N ILE A 11 -3.24 -4.86 8.90
CA ILE A 11 -2.26 -3.82 9.25
C ILE A 11 -2.10 -2.83 8.09
N ALA A 12 -1.93 -3.34 6.87
CA ALA A 12 -1.79 -2.52 5.67
C ALA A 12 -3.07 -1.68 5.42
N ALA A 13 -4.26 -2.24 5.64
CA ALA A 13 -5.53 -1.51 5.56
C ALA A 13 -5.60 -0.38 6.60
N ALA A 14 -5.17 -0.63 7.84
CA ALA A 14 -5.16 0.38 8.89
C ALA A 14 -4.22 1.56 8.55
N ILE A 15 -3.05 1.26 7.99
CA ILE A 15 -2.10 2.29 7.52
C ILE A 15 -2.71 3.07 6.35
N LEU A 16 -3.25 2.39 5.34
CA LEU A 16 -3.89 3.01 4.18
C LEU A 16 -5.04 3.96 4.58
N LEU A 17 -5.90 3.54 5.50
CA LEU A 17 -7.02 4.35 5.99
C LEU A 17 -6.57 5.55 6.82
N LYS A 18 -5.48 5.42 7.59
CA LYS A 18 -4.95 6.50 8.44
C LYS A 18 -4.16 7.53 7.64
N GLU A 19 -3.26 7.09 6.78
CA GLU A 19 -2.32 7.94 6.04
C GLU A 19 -2.86 8.33 4.65
N GLY A 20 -3.93 7.68 4.17
CA GLY A 20 -4.50 7.89 2.84
C GLY A 20 -3.73 7.21 1.71
N LYS A 21 -2.53 6.68 1.98
CA LYS A 21 -1.67 5.98 1.03
C LYS A 21 -0.74 4.98 1.72
N ILE A 22 -0.27 3.98 0.98
CA ILE A 22 0.74 3.02 1.43
C ILE A 22 1.57 2.51 0.25
N ALA A 23 2.89 2.44 0.39
CA ALA A 23 3.75 1.85 -0.64
C ALA A 23 3.79 0.31 -0.53
N VAL A 24 3.92 -0.39 -1.66
CA VAL A 24 4.09 -1.86 -1.67
C VAL A 24 5.37 -2.27 -0.93
N SER A 25 6.42 -1.44 -0.97
CA SER A 25 7.63 -1.62 -0.16
C SER A 25 7.35 -1.59 1.34
N ASP A 26 6.41 -0.75 1.80
CA ASP A 26 6.03 -0.69 3.21
C ASP A 26 5.22 -1.93 3.60
N ILE A 27 4.37 -2.44 2.70
CA ILE A 27 3.67 -3.71 2.88
C ILE A 27 4.69 -4.86 3.02
N ARG A 28 5.74 -4.86 2.19
CA ARG A 28 6.83 -5.84 2.29
C ARG A 28 7.62 -5.73 3.59
N ALA A 29 7.74 -4.53 4.15
CA ALA A 29 8.41 -4.33 5.43
C ALA A 29 7.57 -4.84 6.63
N LEU A 30 6.30 -5.21 6.43
CA LEU A 30 5.47 -5.77 7.48
C LEU A 30 5.99 -7.15 7.91
N PRO A 31 5.86 -7.49 9.21
CA PRO A 31 6.11 -8.85 9.67
C PRO A 31 5.35 -9.86 8.82
N PHE A 32 6.01 -10.99 8.52
CA PHE A 32 5.46 -12.14 7.78
C PHE A 32 5.22 -11.94 6.26
N VAL A 33 5.45 -10.74 5.73
CA VAL A 33 5.44 -10.46 4.28
C VAL A 33 6.85 -10.62 3.72
N GLU A 34 7.28 -11.87 3.56
CA GLU A 34 8.67 -12.20 3.24
C GLU A 34 9.04 -12.03 1.76
N THR A 35 8.04 -11.93 0.89
CA THR A 35 8.22 -11.93 -0.57
C THR A 35 7.44 -10.81 -1.24
N ASP A 36 7.95 -10.34 -2.38
CA ASP A 36 7.27 -9.35 -3.23
C ASP A 36 5.90 -9.86 -3.70
N GLU A 37 5.78 -11.16 -3.96
CA GLU A 37 4.52 -11.80 -4.32
C GLU A 37 3.47 -11.68 -3.21
N LYS A 38 3.86 -11.89 -1.94
CA LYS A 38 2.97 -11.72 -0.79
C LYS A 38 2.56 -10.26 -0.62
N ALA A 39 3.51 -9.33 -0.75
CA ALA A 39 3.22 -7.90 -0.67
C ALA A 39 2.23 -7.47 -1.75
N MET A 40 2.42 -7.95 -2.98
CA MET A 40 1.53 -7.69 -4.10
C MET A 40 0.15 -8.34 -3.92
N ALA A 41 0.07 -9.53 -3.33
CA ALA A 41 -1.20 -10.18 -3.00
C ALA A 41 -2.01 -9.34 -1.99
N VAL A 42 -1.36 -8.83 -0.94
CA VAL A 42 -1.98 -7.92 0.03
C VAL A 42 -2.41 -6.61 -0.65
N ALA A 43 -1.57 -6.02 -1.50
CA ALA A 43 -1.92 -4.83 -2.25
C ALA A 43 -3.17 -5.03 -3.12
N ARG A 44 -3.26 -6.16 -3.84
CA ARG A 44 -4.44 -6.52 -4.65
C ARG A 44 -5.68 -6.72 -3.80
N GLU A 45 -5.54 -7.33 -2.63
CA GLU A 45 -6.63 -7.49 -1.68
C GLU A 45 -7.16 -6.12 -1.22
N LEU A 46 -6.27 -5.20 -0.83
CA LEU A 46 -6.66 -3.83 -0.47
C LEU A 46 -7.37 -3.13 -1.64
N ALA A 47 -6.85 -3.26 -2.86
CA ALA A 47 -7.47 -2.66 -4.04
C ALA A 47 -8.85 -3.25 -4.37
N SER A 48 -9.14 -4.48 -3.92
CA SER A 48 -10.48 -5.08 -4.05
C SER A 48 -11.47 -4.59 -3.00
N GLN A 49 -10.99 -4.10 -1.85
CA GLN A 49 -11.81 -3.66 -0.72
C GLN A 49 -12.01 -2.15 -0.67
N PHE A 50 -11.06 -1.38 -1.21
CA PHE A 50 -11.04 0.08 -1.13
C PHE A 50 -10.95 0.71 -2.52
N GLU A 51 -11.58 1.87 -2.69
CA GLU A 51 -11.40 2.69 -3.89
C GLU A 51 -10.03 3.37 -3.88
N VAL A 52 -9.04 2.67 -4.42
CA VAL A 52 -7.66 3.14 -4.53
C VAL A 52 -7.25 3.36 -5.98
N ASP A 53 -6.29 4.26 -6.17
CA ASP A 53 -5.47 4.33 -7.37
C ASP A 53 -4.09 3.73 -7.05
N ILE A 54 -3.49 3.04 -8.02
CA ILE A 54 -2.11 2.54 -7.92
C ILE A 54 -1.23 3.42 -8.80
N GLU A 55 -0.21 4.03 -8.20
CA GLU A 55 0.70 4.94 -8.89
C GLU A 55 2.14 4.56 -8.63
N GLN A 56 3.00 4.74 -9.62
CA GLN A 56 4.44 4.65 -9.42
C GLN A 56 4.98 5.99 -8.95
N ILE A 57 5.50 6.02 -7.74
CA ILE A 57 6.15 7.18 -7.15
C ILE A 57 7.65 6.91 -7.07
N LYS A 58 8.43 7.89 -7.47
CA LYS A 58 9.87 7.87 -7.27
C LYS A 58 10.16 8.31 -5.82
N ASP A 59 10.78 7.43 -5.05
CA ASP A 59 11.29 7.76 -3.72
C ASP A 59 12.19 9.02 -3.79
N SER A 60 12.12 9.87 -2.78
CA SER A 60 12.94 11.08 -2.65
C SER A 60 14.37 10.80 -2.16
N SER A 61 14.73 9.54 -1.93
CA SER A 61 16.07 9.15 -1.47
C SER A 61 17.14 9.33 -2.54
N PRO A 62 18.43 9.49 -2.16
CA PRO A 62 19.54 9.57 -3.11
C PRO A 62 19.69 8.31 -4.00
N PHE A 63 19.05 7.19 -3.62
CA PHE A 63 18.96 5.96 -4.41
C PHE A 63 17.54 5.72 -4.93
N ALA A 64 16.82 6.81 -5.22
CA ALA A 64 15.43 6.85 -5.62
C ALA A 64 15.00 5.66 -6.52
N GLN A 65 14.27 4.73 -5.92
CA GLN A 65 13.63 3.64 -6.62
C GLN A 65 12.18 4.00 -6.94
N TRP A 66 11.69 3.50 -8.06
CA TRP A 66 10.26 3.52 -8.35
C TRP A 66 9.58 2.50 -7.45
N THR A 67 8.56 2.93 -6.71
CA THR A 67 7.74 2.05 -5.88
C THR A 67 6.27 2.25 -6.23
N ASP A 68 5.52 1.15 -6.22
CA ASP A 68 4.08 1.19 -6.40
C ASP A 68 3.43 1.66 -5.09
N VAL A 69 2.56 2.67 -5.18
CA VAL A 69 1.86 3.26 -4.05
C VAL A 69 0.36 3.18 -4.27
N LEU A 70 -0.34 2.60 -3.30
CA LEU A 70 -1.79 2.57 -3.24
C LEU A 70 -2.25 3.84 -2.55
N THR A 71 -3.14 4.60 -3.17
CA THR A 71 -3.67 5.85 -2.63
C THR A 71 -5.18 5.83 -2.65
N LEU A 72 -5.84 6.14 -1.52
CA LEU A 72 -7.30 6.27 -1.47
C LEU A 72 -7.75 7.44 -2.34
N LYS A 73 -8.75 7.21 -3.19
CA LYS A 73 -9.33 8.27 -4.04
C LYS A 73 -9.84 9.46 -3.24
N ALA A 74 -10.39 9.21 -2.05
CA ALA A 74 -10.82 10.28 -1.14
C ALA A 74 -9.65 11.17 -0.68
N ALA A 75 -8.51 10.57 -0.33
CA ALA A 75 -7.31 11.31 0.06
C ALA A 75 -6.72 12.08 -1.13
N ARG A 76 -6.73 11.49 -2.33
CA ARG A 76 -6.27 12.14 -3.55
C ARG A 76 -7.08 13.40 -3.90
N ARG A 77 -8.42 13.33 -3.79
CA ARG A 77 -9.29 14.49 -4.03
C ARG A 77 -8.99 15.65 -3.08
N GLN A 78 -8.61 15.35 -1.83
CA GLN A 78 -8.23 16.37 -0.85
C GLN A 78 -6.88 17.01 -1.17
N ALA A 79 -5.94 16.26 -1.75
CA ALA A 79 -4.63 16.78 -2.16
C ALA A 79 -4.70 17.70 -3.39
N ILE A 80 -5.64 17.46 -4.31
CA ILE A 80 -5.82 18.28 -5.54
C ILE A 80 -6.55 19.60 -5.25
N ASN A 81 -7.41 19.62 -4.23
CA ASN A 81 -8.22 20.80 -3.88
C ASN A 81 -7.55 21.72 -2.82
N ARG A 82 -6.26 21.51 -2.53
CA ARG A 82 -5.44 22.36 -1.65
C ARG A 82 -4.44 23.15 -2.47
#